data_AF-A0A4Q4SSW4-F1
#
_entry.id   AF-A0A4Q4SSW4-F1
#
_cell.length_a   1.000
_cell.length_b   1.000
_cell.length_c   1.000
_cell.angle_alpha   90.00
_cell.angle_beta   90.00
_cell.angle_gamma   90.00
#
_symmetry.space_group_name_H-M   'P 1'
#
loop_
_entity.id
_entity.type
_entity.pdbx_description
1 polymer ?
#
loop_
_entity_poly.entity_id
_entity_poly.type
_entity_poly.pdbx_seq_one_letter_code
_entity_poly.pdbx_strand_id
1 'polypeptide(L)'
;MFASSTSKGTSSMTPRSSSTAPAPSHTPMDRNGHWKVNIGQWMWDDYSEVGWTLYDPNGFEAGKHTTRGNGLKEMKEYIQSVNRPFGDSMPFGVDMTVSQPHDHDHSRVTFKIKKEVKGCGECSPHMTTEDYTESRPFEINACEKSCSKQGKSSPLKALSDLWCDDLNTADWETLANGWKRSFNCGWKGFD
;
A
#
# COMPACT_ATOMS: atom_id res chain seq x y z
N MET A 1 70.19 4.84 8.42
CA MET A 1 69.30 3.97 7.62
C MET A 1 67.86 4.36 7.95
N PHE A 2 67.15 4.80 6.92
CA PHE A 2 65.70 4.92 6.71
C PHE A 2 64.76 5.31 7.88
N ALA A 3 64.24 6.53 7.77
CA ALA A 3 62.94 6.92 8.30
C ALA A 3 61.82 6.17 7.55
N SER A 4 60.77 5.76 8.25
CA SER A 4 59.53 5.31 7.62
C SER A 4 58.34 5.97 8.30
N SER A 5 57.67 6.80 7.50
CA SER A 5 56.42 7.47 7.74
C SER A 5 55.26 6.46 7.75
N THR A 6 54.51 6.38 8.84
CA THR A 6 53.18 5.77 8.85
C THR A 6 52.13 6.84 8.59
N SER A 7 51.75 7.02 7.33
CA SER A 7 50.52 7.72 6.95
C SER A 7 49.33 6.82 7.27
N LYS A 8 48.51 7.21 8.26
CA LYS A 8 47.18 6.62 8.47
C LYS A 8 46.29 7.09 7.32
N GLY A 9 46.13 6.24 6.31
CA GLY A 9 45.18 6.44 5.23
C GLY A 9 43.76 6.40 5.79
N THR A 10 43.12 7.55 5.88
CA THR A 10 41.69 7.67 6.12
C THR A 10 40.96 7.09 4.91
N SER A 11 40.49 5.85 5.01
CA SER A 11 39.57 5.28 4.02
C SER A 11 38.23 5.98 4.15
N SER A 12 38.03 7.00 3.33
CA SER A 12 36.74 7.64 3.08
C SER A 12 35.84 6.63 2.37
N MET A 13 35.02 5.90 3.13
CA MET A 13 33.90 5.15 2.57
C MET A 13 32.83 6.17 2.15
N THR A 14 32.71 6.38 0.84
CA THR A 14 31.56 7.07 0.26
C THR A 14 30.34 6.15 0.36
N PRO A 15 29.21 6.57 0.95
CA PRO A 15 27.99 5.79 0.90
C PRO A 15 27.42 5.89 -0.51
N ARG A 16 27.47 4.79 -1.26
CA ARG A 16 26.76 4.66 -2.53
C ARG A 16 25.32 4.23 -2.22
N SER A 17 24.48 5.20 -1.88
CA SER A 17 23.02 5.02 -1.90
C SER A 17 22.43 6.02 -2.89
N SER A 18 22.65 5.76 -4.17
CA SER A 18 21.90 6.44 -5.23
C SER A 18 20.53 5.76 -5.33
N SER A 19 19.61 6.20 -4.48
CA SER A 19 18.18 6.11 -4.76
C SER A 19 17.91 7.05 -5.93
N THR A 20 18.15 6.59 -7.16
CA THR A 20 17.71 7.31 -8.35
C THR A 20 16.20 7.39 -8.28
N ALA A 21 15.65 8.61 -8.15
CA ALA A 21 14.23 8.83 -8.22
C ALA A 21 13.68 8.20 -9.52
N PRO A 22 12.51 7.55 -9.50
CA PRO A 22 11.86 7.09 -10.73
C PRO A 22 11.77 8.27 -11.71
N ALA A 23 12.05 8.02 -12.98
CA ALA A 23 11.93 9.05 -14.00
C ALA A 23 10.50 9.62 -14.00
N PRO A 24 10.31 10.94 -14.12
CA PRO A 24 8.98 11.53 -14.26
C PRO A 24 8.29 10.90 -15.47
N SER A 25 7.01 10.57 -15.33
CA SER A 25 6.23 10.02 -16.44
C SER A 25 6.14 11.09 -17.52
N HIS A 26 6.76 10.87 -18.68
CA HIS A 26 6.70 11.80 -19.82
C HIS A 26 5.29 11.91 -20.44
N THR A 27 4.33 11.12 -19.96
CA THR A 27 2.92 11.20 -20.30
C THR A 27 2.17 12.05 -19.26
N PRO A 28 1.28 12.97 -19.67
CA PRO A 28 0.36 13.64 -18.75
C PRO A 28 -0.35 12.59 -17.88
N MET A 29 -0.37 12.81 -16.57
CA MET A 29 -0.96 11.89 -15.60
C MET A 29 -2.16 12.55 -14.95
N ASP A 30 -3.32 11.89 -14.99
CA ASP A 30 -4.48 12.32 -14.21
C ASP A 30 -4.28 11.90 -12.75
N ARG A 31 -3.88 12.83 -11.89
CA ARG A 31 -3.74 12.60 -10.45
C ARG A 31 -5.00 12.05 -9.78
N ASN A 32 -6.16 12.34 -10.34
CA ASN A 32 -7.46 11.88 -9.87
C ASN A 32 -7.94 10.59 -10.58
N GLY A 33 -7.08 9.98 -11.40
CA GLY A 33 -7.31 8.68 -11.99
C GLY A 33 -7.24 7.53 -10.98
N HIS A 34 -7.30 6.30 -11.48
CA HIS A 34 -7.21 5.09 -10.66
C HIS A 34 -5.76 4.74 -10.35
N TRP A 35 -5.42 4.84 -9.07
CA TRP A 35 -4.17 4.34 -8.53
C TRP A 35 -4.33 2.85 -8.21
N LYS A 36 -3.28 2.07 -8.46
CA LYS A 36 -3.26 0.64 -8.17
C LYS A 36 -2.13 0.33 -7.21
N VAL A 37 -2.38 -0.50 -6.21
CA VAL A 37 -1.33 -1.08 -5.37
C VAL A 37 -1.30 -2.58 -5.60
N ASN A 38 -0.09 -3.13 -5.76
CA ASN A 38 0.15 -4.56 -5.64
C ASN A 38 0.64 -4.85 -4.23
N ILE A 39 0.01 -5.80 -3.56
CA ILE A 39 0.34 -6.23 -2.20
C ILE A 39 0.88 -7.64 -2.27
N GLY A 40 2.03 -7.87 -1.64
CA GLY A 40 2.55 -9.19 -1.35
C GLY A 40 2.48 -9.46 0.15
N GLN A 41 2.00 -10.63 0.53
CA GLN A 41 1.96 -11.06 1.92
C GLN A 41 2.60 -12.44 2.06
N TRP A 42 3.44 -12.60 3.08
CA TRP A 42 4.09 -13.86 3.45
C TRP A 42 3.93 -14.12 4.94
N MET A 43 3.70 -15.37 5.30
CA MET A 43 3.65 -15.82 6.69
C MET A 43 4.27 -17.22 6.80
N TRP A 44 5.05 -17.46 7.86
CA TRP A 44 5.55 -18.79 8.22
C TRP A 44 5.86 -18.81 9.72
N ASP A 45 5.41 -19.84 10.43
CA ASP A 45 5.57 -19.95 11.88
C ASP A 45 5.14 -18.66 12.62
N ASP A 46 6.06 -17.96 13.28
CA ASP A 46 5.81 -16.68 13.95
C ASP A 46 6.16 -15.45 13.10
N TYR A 47 6.69 -15.63 11.89
CA TYR A 47 7.10 -14.57 10.96
C TYR A 47 5.94 -14.08 10.10
N SER A 48 5.93 -12.77 9.84
CA SER A 48 5.08 -12.17 8.82
C SER A 48 5.82 -11.07 8.06
N GLU A 49 5.56 -10.97 6.77
CA GLU A 49 6.04 -9.91 5.89
C GLU A 49 4.91 -9.40 5.00
N VAL A 50 4.87 -8.09 4.82
CA VAL A 50 3.99 -7.44 3.85
C VAL A 50 4.79 -6.43 3.05
N GLY A 51 4.66 -6.53 1.73
CA GLY A 51 5.21 -5.59 0.77
C GLY A 51 4.10 -4.93 -0.04
N TRP A 52 4.31 -3.68 -0.43
CA TRP A 52 3.42 -3.00 -1.36
C TRP A 52 4.21 -2.27 -2.45
N THR A 53 3.65 -2.25 -3.66
CA THR A 53 4.14 -1.44 -4.78
C THR A 53 2.97 -0.63 -5.33
N LEU A 54 3.06 0.69 -5.22
CA LEU A 54 2.07 1.64 -5.75
C LEU A 54 2.38 1.94 -7.21
N TYR A 55 1.35 1.99 -8.04
CA TYR A 55 1.39 2.35 -9.44
C TYR A 55 0.46 3.54 -9.69
N ASP A 56 0.93 4.47 -10.51
CA ASP A 56 0.14 5.61 -10.95
C ASP A 56 -0.91 5.22 -12.01
N PRO A 57 -1.80 6.15 -12.39
CA PRO A 57 -2.85 5.88 -13.39
C PRO A 57 -2.33 5.58 -14.80
N ASN A 58 -1.06 5.86 -15.10
CA ASN A 58 -0.40 5.47 -16.34
C ASN A 58 0.31 4.10 -16.23
N GLY A 59 0.27 3.47 -15.04
CA GLY A 59 0.88 2.17 -14.76
C GLY A 59 2.35 2.21 -14.35
N PHE A 60 2.94 3.38 -14.08
CA PHE A 60 4.33 3.46 -13.63
C PHE A 60 4.43 3.34 -12.10
N GLU A 61 5.49 2.68 -11.62
CA GLU A 61 5.77 2.56 -10.18
C GLU A 61 5.92 3.94 -9.54
N ALA A 62 5.11 4.20 -8.52
CA ALA A 62 5.03 5.46 -7.79
C ALA A 62 5.51 5.39 -6.34
N GLY A 63 5.82 4.19 -5.85
CA GLY A 63 6.36 3.97 -4.52
C GLY A 63 6.36 2.49 -4.19
N LYS A 64 7.20 2.09 -3.23
CA LYS A 64 7.17 0.74 -2.67
C LYS A 64 7.76 0.72 -1.27
N HIS A 65 7.34 -0.25 -0.48
CA HIS A 65 7.93 -0.52 0.83
C HIS A 65 7.65 -1.97 1.24
N THR A 66 8.46 -2.49 2.17
CA THR A 66 8.30 -3.81 2.76
C THR A 66 8.57 -3.74 4.25
N THR A 67 7.70 -4.36 5.03
CA THR A 67 7.84 -4.49 6.48
C THR A 67 7.69 -5.95 6.87
N ARG A 68 8.42 -6.34 7.92
CA ARG A 68 8.46 -7.72 8.43
C ARG A 68 8.72 -7.76 9.92
N GLY A 69 8.32 -8.85 10.56
CA GLY A 69 8.64 -9.12 11.96
C GLY A 69 8.04 -10.41 12.46
N ASN A 70 8.35 -10.74 13.71
CA ASN A 70 7.90 -11.96 14.37
C ASN A 70 6.89 -11.65 15.49
N GLY A 71 5.93 -12.54 15.71
CA GLY A 71 4.96 -12.45 16.82
C GLY A 71 4.07 -11.21 16.77
N LEU A 72 3.86 -10.64 15.58
CA LEU A 72 3.09 -9.41 15.40
C LEU A 72 1.58 -9.70 15.51
N LYS A 73 0.87 -8.86 16.28
CA LYS A 73 -0.61 -8.89 16.33
C LYS A 73 -1.24 -8.16 15.14
N GLU A 74 -0.55 -7.13 14.65
CA GLU A 74 -0.92 -6.33 13.49
C GLU A 74 0.34 -5.80 12.81
N MET A 75 0.25 -5.52 11.51
CA MET A 75 1.25 -4.77 10.76
C MET A 75 0.61 -3.49 10.23
N LYS A 76 1.28 -2.35 10.39
CA LYS A 76 0.78 -1.05 9.92
C LYS A 76 1.77 -0.44 8.95
N GLU A 77 1.25 0.01 7.83
CA GLU A 77 2.00 0.64 6.74
C GLU A 77 1.28 1.91 6.28
N TYR A 78 2.03 2.74 5.55
CA TYR A 78 1.48 3.94 4.92
C TYR A 78 1.88 4.01 3.45
N ILE A 79 0.88 3.88 2.59
CA ILE A 79 1.05 3.88 1.13
C ILE A 79 0.93 5.32 0.64
N GLN A 80 1.98 5.78 -0.04
CA GLN A 80 2.05 7.10 -0.65
C GLN A 80 3.00 7.09 -1.85
N SER A 81 2.88 8.11 -2.71
CA SER A 81 3.90 8.34 -3.73
C SER A 81 5.23 8.75 -3.09
N VAL A 82 6.34 8.24 -3.63
CA VAL A 82 7.69 8.46 -3.12
C VAL A 82 8.52 9.12 -4.22
N ASN A 83 9.21 10.21 -3.89
CA ASN A 83 10.12 10.94 -4.80
C ASN A 83 9.46 11.42 -6.10
N ARG A 84 8.22 11.90 -6.04
CA ARG A 84 7.48 12.43 -7.20
C ARG A 84 7.09 13.90 -7.01
N PRO A 85 7.02 14.69 -8.09
CA PRO A 85 6.46 16.05 -8.01
C PRO A 85 4.97 16.00 -7.69
N PHE A 86 4.41 17.12 -7.18
CA PHE A 86 3.02 17.18 -6.70
C PHE A 86 2.00 16.75 -7.77
N GLY A 87 2.18 17.18 -9.02
CA GLY A 87 1.30 16.81 -10.13
C GLY A 87 1.28 15.31 -10.43
N ASP A 88 2.39 14.61 -10.12
CA ASP A 88 2.57 13.18 -10.44
C ASP A 88 2.45 12.29 -9.18
N SER A 89 2.06 12.88 -8.04
CA SER A 89 1.92 12.20 -6.76
C SER A 89 0.47 11.90 -6.44
N MET A 90 0.19 10.82 -5.71
CA MET A 90 -1.16 10.48 -5.25
C MET A 90 -1.79 11.63 -4.44
N PRO A 91 -3.11 11.89 -4.60
CA PRO A 91 -3.77 13.03 -3.95
C PRO A 91 -3.95 12.90 -2.44
N PHE A 92 -3.63 11.74 -1.89
CA PHE A 92 -3.72 11.39 -0.48
C PHE A 92 -2.77 10.23 -0.18
N GLY A 93 -2.61 9.87 1.09
CA GLY A 93 -2.04 8.59 1.48
C GLY A 93 -3.10 7.61 1.97
N VAL A 94 -2.70 6.36 2.15
CA VAL A 94 -3.56 5.27 2.60
C VAL A 94 -2.89 4.56 3.77
N ASP A 95 -3.57 4.52 4.92
CA ASP A 95 -3.17 3.63 6.01
C ASP A 95 -3.51 2.20 5.62
N MET A 96 -2.53 1.30 5.67
CA MET A 96 -2.73 -0.13 5.46
C MET A 96 -2.49 -0.86 6.78
N THR A 97 -3.46 -1.69 7.20
CA THR A 97 -3.35 -2.51 8.40
C THR A 97 -3.58 -3.98 8.05
N VAL A 98 -2.60 -4.84 8.32
CA VAL A 98 -2.77 -6.29 8.28
C VAL A 98 -3.12 -6.77 9.68
N SER A 99 -4.32 -7.31 9.84
CA SER A 99 -4.76 -7.94 11.09
C SER A 99 -4.39 -9.42 11.09
N GLN A 100 -4.02 -9.95 12.26
CA GLN A 100 -3.66 -11.36 12.45
C GLN A 100 -2.69 -11.86 11.36
N PRO A 101 -1.52 -11.22 11.21
CA PRO A 101 -0.66 -11.40 10.04
C PRO A 101 -0.04 -12.81 9.92
N HIS A 102 -0.17 -13.63 10.97
CA HIS A 102 0.29 -15.02 11.06
C HIS A 102 -0.86 -16.04 10.95
N ASP A 103 -2.11 -15.59 10.92
CA ASP A 103 -3.28 -16.47 10.87
C ASP A 103 -3.85 -16.45 9.46
N HIS A 104 -3.50 -17.45 8.66
CA HIS A 104 -3.97 -17.60 7.30
C HIS A 104 -5.49 -17.48 7.17
N ASP A 105 -6.22 -18.14 8.07
CA ASP A 105 -7.67 -18.28 7.99
C ASP A 105 -8.40 -16.98 8.35
N HIS A 106 -7.73 -16.10 9.10
CA HIS A 106 -8.31 -14.87 9.64
C HIS A 106 -7.59 -13.58 9.23
N SER A 107 -6.51 -13.66 8.45
CA SER A 107 -5.71 -12.49 8.06
C SER A 107 -6.46 -11.62 7.04
N ARG A 108 -6.73 -10.38 7.44
CA ARG A 108 -7.39 -9.36 6.60
C ARG A 108 -6.54 -8.11 6.48
N VAL A 109 -6.60 -7.47 5.32
CA VAL A 109 -5.94 -6.19 5.06
C VAL A 109 -6.97 -5.08 4.94
N THR A 110 -6.84 -4.06 5.77
CA THR A 110 -7.67 -2.85 5.72
C THR A 110 -6.89 -1.69 5.12
N PHE A 111 -7.48 -1.01 4.14
CA PHE A 111 -6.98 0.20 3.51
C PHE A 111 -7.88 1.36 3.87
N LYS A 112 -7.35 2.39 4.55
CA LYS A 112 -8.10 3.60 4.92
C LYS A 112 -7.49 4.82 4.25
N ILE A 113 -8.26 5.47 3.38
CA ILE A 113 -7.83 6.69 2.70
C ILE A 113 -7.75 7.84 3.71
N LYS A 114 -6.57 8.44 3.84
CA LYS A 114 -6.26 9.56 4.75
C LYS A 114 -6.63 10.90 4.12
N LYS A 115 -7.87 10.98 3.64
CA LYS A 115 -8.48 12.20 3.09
C LYS A 115 -9.97 12.19 3.36
N GLU A 116 -10.46 13.29 3.90
CA GLU A 116 -11.89 13.47 4.13
C GLU A 116 -12.63 13.77 2.84
N VAL A 117 -13.85 13.25 2.73
CA VAL A 117 -14.77 13.61 1.65
C VAL A 117 -15.50 14.89 2.03
N LYS A 118 -15.09 16.01 1.41
CA LYS A 118 -15.58 17.34 1.77
C LYS A 118 -17.10 17.41 1.73
N GLY A 119 -17.69 17.81 2.86
CA GLY A 119 -19.11 18.06 2.97
C GLY A 119 -19.98 16.82 3.13
N CYS A 120 -19.40 15.64 3.36
CA CYS A 120 -20.13 14.41 3.66
C CYS A 120 -20.17 14.06 5.16
N GLY A 121 -19.84 15.02 6.03
CA GLY A 121 -19.64 14.78 7.46
C GLY A 121 -18.37 13.98 7.74
N GLU A 122 -18.29 13.38 8.93
CA GLU A 122 -17.17 12.51 9.30
C GLU A 122 -17.27 11.18 8.54
N CYS A 123 -16.53 11.07 7.44
CA CYS A 123 -16.38 9.82 6.71
C CYS A 123 -14.98 9.71 6.08
N SER A 124 -14.35 8.55 6.29
CA SER A 124 -13.11 8.18 5.61
C SER A 124 -13.36 6.97 4.73
N PRO A 125 -13.14 7.08 3.41
CA PRO A 125 -13.27 5.95 2.51
C PRO A 125 -12.30 4.83 2.91
N HIS A 126 -12.77 3.59 2.85
CA HIS A 126 -11.95 2.43 3.20
C HIS A 126 -12.42 1.16 2.52
N MET A 127 -11.53 0.17 2.50
CA MET A 127 -11.78 -1.19 2.08
C MET A 127 -11.14 -2.15 3.08
N THR A 128 -11.77 -3.30 3.31
CA THR A 128 -11.15 -4.42 4.03
C THR A 128 -11.37 -5.68 3.22
N THR A 129 -10.29 -6.42 2.95
CA THR A 129 -10.35 -7.69 2.23
C THR A 129 -11.23 -8.72 2.96
N GLU A 130 -11.72 -9.76 2.27
CA GLU A 130 -12.22 -10.93 2.98
C GLU A 130 -11.10 -11.67 3.73
N ASP A 131 -11.49 -12.58 4.63
CA ASP A 131 -10.59 -13.61 5.13
C ASP A 131 -10.67 -14.89 4.29
N TYR A 132 -9.67 -15.76 4.41
CA TYR A 132 -9.53 -16.94 3.54
C TYR A 132 -10.73 -17.89 3.61
N THR A 133 -11.36 -17.99 4.78
CA THR A 133 -12.52 -18.85 5.00
C THR A 133 -13.84 -18.22 4.57
N GLU A 134 -13.81 -16.99 4.04
CA GLU A 134 -14.98 -16.17 3.69
C GLU A 134 -15.97 -15.95 4.84
N SER A 135 -15.52 -16.16 6.09
CA SER A 135 -16.35 -15.93 7.27
C SER A 135 -16.64 -14.43 7.47
N ARG A 136 -15.75 -13.57 6.95
CA ARG A 136 -15.92 -12.12 6.90
C ARG A 136 -15.76 -11.63 5.46
N PRO A 137 -16.81 -11.05 4.85
CA PRO A 137 -16.78 -10.67 3.45
C PRO A 137 -15.92 -9.43 3.20
N PHE A 138 -15.65 -9.15 1.92
CA PHE A 138 -15.11 -7.86 1.49
C PHE A 138 -15.99 -6.69 1.98
N GLU A 139 -15.37 -5.74 2.67
CA GLU A 139 -16.03 -4.53 3.17
C GLU A 139 -15.55 -3.32 2.39
N ILE A 140 -16.48 -2.46 2.00
CA ILE A 140 -16.19 -1.25 1.25
C ILE A 140 -17.08 -0.10 1.72
N ASN A 141 -16.47 1.06 1.92
CA ASN A 141 -17.17 2.29 2.20
C ASN A 141 -16.61 3.41 1.32
N ALA A 142 -17.39 3.82 0.32
CA ALA A 142 -17.11 4.98 -0.51
C ALA A 142 -17.77 6.27 0.01
N CYS A 143 -18.23 6.30 1.26
CA CYS A 143 -18.92 7.43 1.91
C CYS A 143 -20.27 7.85 1.31
N GLU A 144 -20.86 7.06 0.40
CA GLU A 144 -22.13 7.39 -0.29
C GLU A 144 -23.27 7.68 0.68
N LYS A 145 -23.46 6.84 1.70
CA LYS A 145 -24.51 7.04 2.73
C LYS A 145 -24.29 8.31 3.54
N SER A 146 -23.05 8.58 3.94
CA SER A 146 -22.71 9.78 4.72
C SER A 146 -22.93 11.05 3.89
N CYS A 147 -22.51 11.05 2.63
CA CYS A 147 -22.77 12.15 1.69
C CYS A 147 -24.26 12.38 1.46
N SER A 148 -25.02 11.31 1.24
CA SER A 148 -26.46 11.39 0.98
C SER A 148 -27.21 12.03 2.16
N LYS A 149 -26.83 11.71 3.40
CA LYS A 149 -27.38 12.37 4.61
C LYS A 149 -27.13 13.88 4.65
N GLN A 150 -26.06 14.35 4.01
CA GLN A 150 -25.73 15.77 3.87
C GLN A 150 -26.30 16.40 2.59
N GLY A 151 -27.15 15.68 1.84
CA GLY A 151 -27.70 16.15 0.57
C GLY A 151 -26.67 16.22 -0.56
N LYS A 152 -25.57 15.47 -0.47
CA LYS A 152 -24.49 15.43 -1.45
C LYS A 152 -24.30 14.05 -2.06
N SER A 153 -23.63 14.01 -3.21
CA SER A 153 -23.12 12.77 -3.80
C SER A 153 -21.68 12.54 -3.38
N SER A 154 -21.29 11.28 -3.16
CA SER A 154 -19.88 10.95 -2.96
C SER A 154 -19.10 11.13 -4.27
N PRO A 155 -17.84 11.62 -4.23
CA PRO A 155 -16.96 11.62 -5.39
C PRO A 155 -16.46 10.21 -5.75
N LEU A 156 -16.67 9.22 -4.88
CA LEU A 156 -16.29 7.84 -5.07
C LEU A 156 -17.54 6.95 -5.13
N LYS A 157 -17.51 5.96 -6.00
CA LYS A 157 -18.49 4.87 -6.08
C LYS A 157 -17.88 3.57 -5.57
N ALA A 158 -18.63 2.84 -4.76
CA ALA A 158 -18.19 1.52 -4.30
C ALA A 158 -17.96 0.58 -5.50
N LEU A 159 -16.98 -0.32 -5.39
CA LEU A 159 -16.58 -1.34 -6.36
C LEU A 159 -15.97 -0.84 -7.68
N SER A 160 -16.35 0.35 -8.18
CA SER A 160 -15.72 0.92 -9.39
C SER A 160 -14.56 1.85 -9.09
N ASP A 161 -14.64 2.62 -8.00
CA ASP A 161 -13.60 3.59 -7.62
C ASP A 161 -12.75 3.11 -6.45
N LEU A 162 -13.18 2.08 -5.74
CA LEU A 162 -12.46 1.41 -4.67
C LEU A 162 -12.67 -0.09 -4.88
N TRP A 163 -11.59 -0.86 -5.03
CA TRP A 163 -11.66 -2.30 -5.29
C TRP A 163 -10.41 -3.03 -4.80
N CYS A 164 -10.54 -4.34 -4.63
CA CYS A 164 -9.44 -5.29 -4.54
C CYS A 164 -9.75 -6.47 -5.46
N ASP A 165 -8.72 -7.15 -5.94
CA ASP A 165 -8.87 -8.47 -6.55
C ASP A 165 -9.62 -9.37 -5.57
N ASP A 166 -10.53 -10.19 -6.10
CA ASP A 166 -11.22 -11.22 -5.33
C ASP A 166 -10.16 -12.18 -4.75
N LEU A 167 -10.10 -12.32 -3.43
CA LEU A 167 -9.05 -13.11 -2.80
C LEU A 167 -9.24 -14.62 -3.02
N ASN A 168 -10.39 -15.06 -3.51
CA ASN A 168 -10.57 -16.42 -4.03
C ASN A 168 -9.88 -16.62 -5.39
N THR A 169 -9.46 -15.54 -6.05
CA THR A 169 -8.68 -15.59 -7.30
C THR A 169 -7.22 -15.21 -7.09
N ALA A 170 -6.91 -14.48 -6.02
CA ALA A 170 -5.56 -14.28 -5.51
C ALA A 170 -5.21 -15.37 -4.48
N ASP A 171 -5.21 -16.62 -4.96
CA ASP A 171 -5.05 -17.82 -4.15
C ASP A 171 -3.78 -17.77 -3.30
N TRP A 172 -3.91 -18.16 -2.04
CA TRP A 172 -2.77 -18.40 -1.18
C TRP A 172 -1.96 -19.59 -1.72
N GLU A 173 -0.69 -19.35 -2.00
CA GLU A 173 0.25 -20.40 -2.36
C GLU A 173 0.93 -20.93 -1.09
N THR A 174 0.95 -22.25 -0.96
CA THR A 174 1.74 -22.92 0.09
C THR A 174 3.23 -22.74 -0.16
N LEU A 175 3.95 -22.32 0.87
CA LEU A 175 5.40 -22.45 1.01
C LEU A 175 5.71 -23.64 1.93
N ALA A 176 6.96 -24.13 1.93
CA ALA A 176 7.35 -25.35 2.66
C ALA A 176 6.86 -25.42 4.12
N ASN A 177 6.79 -24.26 4.80
CA ASN A 177 6.28 -24.11 6.17
C ASN A 177 5.39 -22.85 6.33
N GLY A 178 4.71 -22.40 5.27
CA GLY A 178 4.00 -21.14 5.32
C GLY A 178 3.08 -20.87 4.15
N TRP A 179 2.67 -19.62 4.01
CA TRP A 179 1.76 -19.16 2.99
C TRP A 179 2.26 -17.86 2.39
N LYS A 180 2.00 -17.67 1.09
CA LYS A 180 2.14 -16.38 0.43
C LYS A 180 0.93 -16.08 -0.43
N ARG A 181 0.61 -14.81 -0.59
CA ARG A 181 -0.34 -14.35 -1.60
C ARG A 181 0.13 -13.05 -2.22
N SER A 182 -0.37 -12.75 -3.40
CA SER A 182 -0.22 -11.43 -4.01
C SER A 182 -1.51 -11.03 -4.70
N PHE A 183 -1.97 -9.80 -4.44
CA PHE A 183 -3.23 -9.29 -4.95
C PHE A 183 -3.12 -7.80 -5.24
N ASN A 184 -3.96 -7.30 -6.13
CA ASN A 184 -4.06 -5.87 -6.40
C ASN A 184 -5.24 -5.27 -5.66
N CYS A 185 -5.08 -4.03 -5.24
CA CYS A 185 -6.18 -3.15 -4.89
C CYS A 185 -6.05 -1.85 -5.65
N GLY A 186 -7.14 -1.10 -5.77
CA GLY A 186 -7.14 0.18 -6.43
C GLY A 186 -8.10 1.17 -5.81
N TRP A 187 -7.76 2.44 -6.00
CA TRP A 187 -8.59 3.56 -5.59
C TRP A 187 -8.46 4.74 -6.55
N LYS A 188 -9.58 5.41 -6.80
CA LYS A 188 -9.62 6.63 -7.58
C LYS A 188 -9.19 7.83 -6.74
N GLY A 189 -8.38 8.71 -7.32
CA GLY A 189 -8.07 9.99 -6.72
C GLY A 189 -9.27 10.95 -6.73
N PHE A 190 -9.32 11.87 -5.75
CA PHE A 190 -10.39 12.87 -5.65
C PHE A 190 -9.87 14.11 -4.90
N ASP A 191 -10.58 15.24 -5.04
CA ASP A 191 -10.21 16.56 -4.49
C ASP A 191 -11.00 17.00 -3.24
#